data_AF-A0A7X7KSS6-F1
#
_entry.id   AF-A0A7X7KSS6-F1
#
_cell.length_a   1.000
_cell.length_b   1.000
_cell.length_c   1.000
_cell.angle_alpha   90.00
_cell.angle_beta   90.00
_cell.angle_gamma   90.00
#
_symmetry.space_group_name_H-M   'P 1'
#
loop_
_entity.id
_entity.type
_entity.pdbx_description
1 polymer ?
#
loop_
_entity_poly.entity_id
_entity_poly.type
_entity_poly.pdbx_seq_one_letter_code
_entity_poly.pdbx_strand_id
1 'polypeptide(L)'
;LGHFDYISRYAHYDTKKMAYSDLPDVFDELFRVMIQNQVSLELNIGSQRAKESDGTPMGLPDKAILLRYRELGGELVSLGSDAHHAGFVGRQFRESADYLRSLGFRYLTHFEKRQAVHTVM
;
A
#
# COMPACT_ATOMS: atom_id res chain seq x y z
N LEU A 1 -4.75 1.47 7.62
CA LEU A 1 -3.35 1.57 8.06
C LEU A 1 -2.60 2.40 7.04
N GLY A 2 -2.25 3.64 7.40
CA GLY A 2 -1.48 4.52 6.52
C GLY A 2 0.00 4.17 6.51
N HIS A 3 0.65 4.28 5.35
CA HIS A 3 2.10 4.21 5.12
C HIS A 3 2.84 3.34 6.15
N PHE A 4 2.49 2.05 6.24
CA PHE A 4 3.12 1.11 7.18
C PHE A 4 4.64 1.02 6.96
N ASP A 5 5.08 1.36 5.75
CA ASP A 5 6.46 1.40 5.32
C ASP A 5 7.17 2.73 5.61
N TYR A 6 6.58 3.67 6.38
CA TYR A 6 7.11 5.02 6.56
C TYR A 6 8.60 5.06 6.96
N ILE A 7 9.05 4.12 7.79
CA ILE A 7 10.45 4.02 8.22
C ILE A 7 11.43 3.86 7.03
N SER A 8 11.00 3.23 5.95
CA SER A 8 11.79 3.06 4.71
C SER A 8 12.14 4.38 4.02
N ARG A 9 11.41 5.47 4.29
CA ARG A 9 11.65 6.76 3.63
C ARG A 9 12.96 7.41 4.07
N TYR A 10 13.37 7.17 5.31
CA TYR A 10 14.52 7.84 5.94
C TYR A 10 15.63 6.86 6.33
N ALA A 11 15.46 5.58 6.02
CA ALA A 11 16.42 4.55 6.41
C ALA A 11 17.77 4.79 5.71
N HIS A 12 18.84 4.76 6.50
CA HIS A 12 20.23 4.87 6.04
C HIS A 12 20.80 3.51 5.65
N TYR A 13 20.05 2.74 4.88
CA TYR A 13 20.44 1.43 4.35
C TYR A 13 20.46 1.46 2.82
N ASP A 14 21.30 0.62 2.22
CA ASP A 14 21.36 0.46 0.76
C ASP A 14 20.04 -0.07 0.21
N THR A 15 19.46 -1.06 0.91
CA THR A 15 18.10 -1.55 0.64
C THR A 15 17.15 -0.95 1.66
N LYS A 16 16.30 -0.02 1.22
CA LYS A 16 15.33 0.66 2.09
C LYS A 16 13.99 -0.05 2.14
N LYS A 17 13.75 -1.01 1.26
CA LYS A 17 12.46 -1.69 1.10
C LYS A 17 12.24 -2.72 2.21
N MET A 18 11.07 -2.69 2.85
CA MET A 18 10.63 -3.77 3.73
C MET A 18 10.16 -4.94 2.88
N ALA A 19 10.74 -6.13 3.09
CA ALA A 19 10.28 -7.36 2.47
C ALA A 19 9.35 -8.13 3.41
N TYR A 20 8.34 -8.80 2.85
CA TYR A 20 7.48 -9.69 3.63
C TYR A 20 8.30 -10.80 4.31
N SER A 21 9.30 -11.32 3.60
CA SER A 21 10.16 -12.43 4.05
C SER A 21 10.95 -12.13 5.32
N ASP A 22 11.19 -10.86 5.64
CA ASP A 22 11.97 -10.49 6.83
C ASP A 22 11.20 -10.72 8.12
N LEU A 23 9.86 -10.58 8.09
CA LEU A 23 8.99 -10.61 9.26
C LEU A 23 7.61 -11.23 8.93
N PRO A 24 7.53 -12.46 8.40
CA PRO A 24 6.28 -13.03 7.87
C PRO A 24 5.20 -13.17 8.93
N ASP A 25 5.55 -13.63 10.13
CA ASP A 25 4.60 -13.82 11.24
C ASP A 25 3.98 -12.50 11.70
N VAL A 26 4.78 -11.42 11.74
CA VAL A 26 4.34 -10.08 12.14
C VAL A 26 3.40 -9.48 11.10
N PHE A 27 3.72 -9.64 9.81
CA PHE A 27 2.83 -9.20 8.74
C PHE A 27 1.51 -9.98 8.73
N ASP A 28 1.58 -11.29 8.88
CA ASP A 28 0.39 -12.15 8.95
C ASP A 28 -0.52 -11.75 10.13
N GLU A 29 0.05 -11.49 11.31
CA GLU A 29 -0.70 -10.99 12.47
C GLU A 29 -1.33 -9.62 12.19
N LEU A 30 -0.55 -8.67 11.66
CA LEU A 30 -1.02 -7.35 11.28
C LEU A 30 -2.20 -7.44 10.31
N PHE A 31 -2.09 -8.26 9.26
CA PHE A 31 -3.14 -8.45 8.27
C PHE A 31 -4.40 -9.04 8.88
N ARG A 32 -4.28 -10.06 9.74
CA ARG A 32 -5.44 -10.65 10.43
C ARG A 32 -6.17 -9.60 11.27
N VAL A 33 -5.44 -8.79 12.04
CA VAL A 33 -6.02 -7.71 12.84
C VAL A 33 -6.71 -6.68 11.94
N MET A 34 -6.06 -6.26 10.84
CA MET A 34 -6.66 -5.31 9.89
C MET A 34 -7.96 -5.84 9.27
N ILE A 35 -7.96 -7.10 8.83
CA ILE A 35 -9.12 -7.76 8.21
C ILE A 35 -10.27 -7.86 9.21
N GLN A 36 -10.00 -8.33 10.43
CA GLN A 36 -10.99 -8.44 11.50
C GLN A 36 -11.64 -7.09 11.84
N ASN A 37 -10.86 -6.01 11.77
CA ASN A 37 -11.31 -4.67 12.12
C ASN A 37 -11.75 -3.83 10.90
N GLN A 38 -11.86 -4.42 9.70
CA GLN A 38 -12.24 -3.73 8.46
C GLN A 38 -11.37 -2.50 8.17
N VAL A 39 -10.07 -2.62 8.45
CA VAL A 39 -9.09 -1.55 8.23
C VAL A 39 -8.48 -1.71 6.84
N SER A 40 -8.62 -0.68 6.00
CA SER A 40 -7.99 -0.64 4.68
C SER A 40 -6.46 -0.58 4.76
N LEU A 41 -5.78 -1.34 3.90
CA LEU A 41 -4.34 -1.23 3.67
C LEU A 41 -4.07 -0.09 2.69
N GLU A 42 -3.30 0.92 3.12
CA GLU A 42 -2.93 2.02 2.24
C GLU A 42 -1.75 1.63 1.34
N LEU A 43 -1.94 1.79 0.03
CA LEU A 43 -0.85 1.91 -0.91
C LEU A 43 -0.47 3.40 -1.02
N ASN A 44 0.59 3.78 -0.31
CA ASN A 44 1.04 5.16 -0.22
C ASN A 44 2.03 5.51 -1.34
N ILE A 45 1.70 6.50 -2.16
CA ILE A 45 2.51 6.95 -3.29
C ILE A 45 3.60 7.96 -2.87
N GLY A 46 3.44 8.64 -1.74
CA GLY A 46 4.48 9.50 -1.17
C GLY A 46 5.74 8.71 -0.81
N SER A 47 5.57 7.48 -0.29
CA SER A 47 6.69 6.56 0.00
C SER A 47 7.50 6.18 -1.26
N GLN A 48 6.90 6.24 -2.45
CA GLN A 48 7.53 5.84 -3.71
C GLN A 48 8.64 6.82 -4.14
N ARG A 49 8.48 8.12 -3.86
CA ARG A 49 9.44 9.17 -4.26
C ARG A 49 10.80 8.99 -3.60
N ALA A 50 10.82 8.44 -2.39
CA ALA A 50 12.05 8.17 -1.67
C ALA A 50 12.80 6.92 -2.19
N LYS A 51 12.16 6.13 -3.07
CA LYS A 51 12.59 4.80 -3.51
C LYS A 51 12.91 4.71 -5.01
N GLU A 52 12.85 5.81 -5.75
CA GLU A 52 13.14 5.86 -7.20
C GLU A 52 14.55 5.33 -7.56
N SER A 53 15.44 5.15 -6.57
CA SER A 53 16.78 4.60 -6.75
C SER A 53 16.88 3.07 -6.82
N ASP A 54 15.81 2.30 -6.58
CA ASP A 54 15.87 0.83 -6.49
C ASP A 54 15.52 0.06 -7.80
N GLY A 55 15.25 0.79 -8.89
CA GLY A 55 14.92 0.19 -10.18
C GLY A 55 13.55 -0.50 -10.24
N THR A 56 12.73 -0.41 -9.18
CA THR A 56 11.33 -0.83 -9.25
C THR A 56 10.51 0.25 -9.95
N PRO A 57 9.59 -0.10 -10.87
CA PRO A 57 8.92 0.88 -11.74
C PRO A 57 8.16 2.00 -11.03
N MET A 58 7.89 1.86 -9.72
CA MET A 58 7.11 2.84 -8.94
C MET A 58 7.44 2.85 -7.44
N GLY A 59 8.61 2.39 -6.96
CA GLY A 59 8.95 2.46 -5.51
C GLY A 59 7.91 1.82 -4.57
N LEU A 60 7.18 0.83 -5.07
CA LEU A 60 6.03 0.21 -4.41
C LEU A 60 6.48 -0.68 -3.23
N PRO A 61 5.58 -0.94 -2.25
CA PRO A 61 5.84 -1.95 -1.23
C PRO A 61 6.14 -3.29 -1.88
N ASP A 62 6.76 -4.19 -1.12
CA ASP A 62 7.01 -5.54 -1.60
C ASP A 62 5.72 -6.20 -2.10
N LYS A 63 5.78 -6.77 -3.30
CA LYS A 63 4.65 -7.43 -3.94
C LYS A 63 4.14 -8.57 -3.07
N ALA A 64 5.04 -9.27 -2.36
CA ALA A 64 4.67 -10.36 -1.48
C ALA A 64 3.77 -9.90 -0.32
N ILE A 65 3.95 -8.68 0.20
CA ILE A 65 3.08 -8.09 1.24
C ILE A 65 1.64 -7.99 0.73
N LEU A 66 1.44 -7.47 -0.50
CA LEU A 66 0.11 -7.29 -1.08
C LEU A 66 -0.55 -8.63 -1.45
N LEU A 67 0.22 -9.55 -2.03
CA LEU A 67 -0.28 -10.89 -2.34
C LEU A 67 -0.68 -11.64 -1.06
N ARG A 68 0.16 -11.59 -0.03
CA ARG A 68 -0.13 -12.25 1.24
C ARG A 68 -1.36 -11.68 1.93
N TYR A 69 -1.51 -10.36 1.95
CA TYR A 69 -2.71 -9.72 2.47
C TYR A 69 -3.98 -10.26 1.78
N ARG A 70 -3.96 -10.44 0.45
CA ARG A 70 -5.07 -11.06 -0.30
C ARG A 70 -5.28 -12.52 0.04
N GLU A 71 -4.22 -13.32 0.13
CA GLU A 71 -4.29 -14.74 0.48
C GLU A 71 -4.97 -14.96 1.84
N LEU A 72 -4.75 -14.06 2.80
CA LEU A 72 -5.39 -14.09 4.11
C LEU A 72 -6.84 -13.57 4.12
N GLY A 73 -7.38 -13.18 2.95
CA GLY A 73 -8.76 -12.68 2.79
C GLY A 73 -8.89 -11.16 2.83
N GLY A 74 -7.78 -10.41 2.79
CA GLY A 74 -7.78 -8.96 2.74
C GLY A 74 -8.23 -8.41 1.39
N GLU A 75 -9.23 -7.54 1.41
CA GLU A 75 -9.77 -6.90 0.19
C GLU A 75 -9.69 -5.37 0.22
N LEU A 76 -9.72 -4.77 1.42
CA LEU A 76 -9.76 -3.33 1.58
C LEU A 76 -8.39 -2.72 1.31
N VAL A 77 -8.26 -2.02 0.19
CA VAL A 77 -7.07 -1.25 -0.20
C VAL A 77 -7.45 0.18 -0.55
N SER A 78 -6.65 1.15 -0.12
CA SER A 78 -6.86 2.57 -0.39
C SER A 78 -5.61 3.20 -0.98
N LEU A 79 -5.77 4.19 -1.86
CA LEU A 79 -4.64 4.96 -2.38
C LEU A 79 -4.47 6.25 -1.59
N GLY A 80 -3.23 6.59 -1.25
CA GLY A 80 -2.87 7.84 -0.59
C GLY A 80 -1.69 8.50 -1.27
N SER A 81 -1.83 9.76 -1.70
CA SER A 81 -0.70 10.47 -2.34
C SER A 81 0.30 11.05 -1.35
N ASP A 82 -0.12 11.26 -0.08
CA ASP A 82 0.67 11.92 0.96
C ASP A 82 1.27 13.27 0.49
N ALA A 83 0.45 14.00 -0.26
CA ALA A 83 0.88 15.17 -1.00
C ALA A 83 0.88 16.41 -0.09
N HIS A 84 2.05 17.04 0.03
CA HIS A 84 2.23 18.31 0.75
C HIS A 84 2.15 19.54 -0.18
N HIS A 85 1.91 19.31 -1.49
CA HIS A 85 1.66 20.36 -2.49
C HIS A 85 0.54 19.93 -3.44
N ALA A 86 -0.27 20.90 -3.90
CA ALA A 86 -1.45 20.63 -4.72
C ALA A 86 -1.15 19.86 -6.02
N GLY A 87 -0.02 20.16 -6.69
CA GLY A 87 0.38 19.50 -7.94
C GLY A 87 0.71 17.99 -7.81
N PHE A 88 0.71 17.47 -6.58
CA PHE A 88 1.03 16.07 -6.29
C PHE A 88 -0.17 15.26 -5.82
N VAL A 89 -1.32 15.89 -5.63
CA VAL A 89 -2.57 15.20 -5.26
C VAL A 89 -2.96 14.25 -6.38
N GLY A 90 -3.24 12.99 -6.04
CA GLY A 90 -3.67 11.99 -7.02
C GLY A 90 -2.60 11.53 -8.01
N ARG A 91 -1.36 12.01 -7.90
CA ARG A 91 -0.26 11.59 -8.79
C ARG A 91 -0.10 10.07 -8.74
N GLN A 92 0.02 9.42 -9.89
CA GLN A 92 0.17 7.96 -10.06
C GLN A 92 -1.00 7.09 -9.56
N PHE A 93 -2.19 7.67 -9.32
CA PHE A 93 -3.34 6.89 -8.85
C PHE A 93 -3.81 5.88 -9.88
N ARG A 94 -3.79 6.23 -11.18
CA ARG A 94 -4.20 5.32 -12.26
C ARG A 94 -3.26 4.13 -12.35
N GLU A 95 -1.97 4.38 -12.39
CA GLU A 95 -0.92 3.38 -12.48
C GLU A 95 -0.92 2.47 -11.25
N SER A 96 -1.15 3.04 -10.07
CA SER A 96 -1.29 2.28 -8.81
C SER A 96 -2.55 1.41 -8.80
N ALA A 97 -3.67 1.92 -9.33
CA ALA A 97 -4.91 1.15 -9.47
C ALA A 97 -4.73 -0.02 -10.45
N ASP A 98 -4.08 0.22 -11.60
CA ASP A 98 -3.80 -0.84 -12.58
C ASP A 98 -2.83 -1.89 -12.02
N TYR A 99 -1.85 -1.47 -11.23
CA TYR A 99 -0.98 -2.40 -10.50
C TYR A 99 -1.78 -3.26 -9.51
N LEU A 100 -2.62 -2.67 -8.66
CA LEU A 100 -3.48 -3.42 -7.73
C LEU A 100 -4.43 -4.37 -8.47
N ARG A 101 -5.01 -3.93 -9.59
CA ARG A 101 -5.83 -4.77 -10.46
C ARG A 101 -5.06 -5.99 -10.99
N SER A 102 -3.80 -5.78 -11.41
CA SER A 102 -2.93 -6.88 -11.86
C SER A 102 -2.61 -7.90 -10.76
N LEU A 103 -2.69 -7.49 -9.49
CA LEU A 103 -2.55 -8.36 -8.32
C LEU A 103 -3.87 -9.00 -7.89
N GLY A 104 -4.98 -8.73 -8.60
CA GLY A 104 -6.30 -9.30 -8.39
C GLY A 104 -7.18 -8.57 -7.37
N PHE A 105 -6.82 -7.36 -6.95
CA PHE A 105 -7.76 -6.49 -6.23
C PHE A 105 -8.86 -6.01 -7.19
N ARG A 106 -10.12 -6.01 -6.74
CA ARG A 106 -11.28 -5.73 -7.59
C ARG A 106 -11.77 -4.28 -7.48
N TYR A 107 -11.46 -3.62 -6.36
CA TYR A 107 -11.93 -2.28 -6.06
C TYR A 107 -10.93 -1.54 -5.19
N LEU A 108 -10.95 -0.21 -5.26
CA LEU A 108 -10.38 0.67 -4.26
C LEU A 108 -11.42 0.98 -3.19
N THR A 109 -10.95 1.27 -1.99
CA THR A 109 -11.78 1.67 -0.85
C THR A 109 -11.46 3.10 -0.45
N HIS A 110 -12.48 3.95 -0.40
CA HIS A 110 -12.44 5.23 0.31
C HIS A 110 -13.48 5.22 1.43
N PHE A 111 -13.49 6.28 2.24
CA PHE A 111 -14.39 6.36 3.38
C PHE A 111 -15.22 7.63 3.37
N GLU A 112 -16.52 7.49 3.52
CA GLU A 112 -17.47 8.58 3.68
C GLU A 112 -18.14 8.44 5.04
N LYS A 113 -18.00 9.45 5.92
CA LYS A 113 -18.51 9.39 7.30
C LYS A 113 -18.11 8.09 8.03
N ARG A 114 -16.85 7.66 7.83
CA ARG A 114 -16.26 6.43 8.37
C ARG A 114 -16.88 5.12 7.86
N GLN A 115 -17.68 5.16 6.80
CA GLN A 115 -18.21 3.99 6.11
C GLN A 115 -17.39 3.73 4.86
N ALA A 116 -17.03 2.46 4.64
CA ALA A 116 -16.29 2.05 3.45
C ALA A 116 -17.17 2.22 2.21
N VAL A 117 -16.60 2.82 1.18
CA VAL A 117 -17.19 2.95 -0.15
C VAL A 117 -16.21 2.36 -1.16
N HIS A 118 -16.73 1.51 -2.05
CA HIS A 118 -15.92 0.76 -3.01
C HIS A 118 -16.08 1.33 -4.41
N THR A 119 -14.95 1.59 -5.07
CA THR A 119 -14.89 2.03 -6.46
C THR A 119 -14.21 0.94 -7.28
N VAL A 120 -14.92 0.40 -8.28
CA VAL A 120 -14.37 -0.62 -9.18
C VAL A 120 -13.23 -0.01 -9.99
N MET A 121 -12.10 -0.73 -10.05
CA MET A 121 -10.94 -0.32 -10.86
C MET A 121 -11.16 -0.70 -12.31
#